data_AF-N8Z3V6-F1
#
_entry.id   AF-N8Z3V6-F1
#
_cell.length_a   1.000
_cell.length_b   1.000
_cell.length_c   1.000
_cell.angle_alpha   90.00
_cell.angle_beta   90.00
_cell.angle_gamma   90.00
#
_symmetry.space_group_name_H-M   'P 1'
#
loop_
_entity.id
_entity.type
_entity.pdbx_description
1 polymer ?
#
loop_
_entity_poly.entity_id
_entity_poly.type
_entity_poly.pdbx_seq_one_letter_code
_entity_poly.pdbx_strand_id
1 'polypeptide(L)'
;MLKECCDLLEQKKLKVAFVEKECCDLLEQKKLKVAFVESASSGYLSSQFSLYKECGAQILLGGLVCYDANLKMSILGVPQDLIDKYSPESPEVTNALAITGQKLFQEADLIVACTGLLKPGGSECKEKPVGTFFVSVFYEGQTYDYRYLIDGTPEERLDILTEQIADQMMDLIDSKTA
;
A
#
# COMPACT_ATOMS: atom_id res chain seq x y z
N MET A 1 3.60 13.81 -31.59
CA MET A 1 2.42 13.31 -30.87
C MET A 1 2.56 11.88 -30.37
N LEU A 2 2.46 10.81 -31.17
CA LEU A 2 2.54 9.43 -30.64
C LEU A 2 3.88 9.10 -29.96
N LYS A 3 5.00 9.54 -30.55
CA LYS A 3 6.35 9.31 -29.99
C LYS A 3 6.58 10.06 -28.67
N GLU A 4 6.18 11.33 -28.60
CA GLU A 4 6.30 12.15 -27.38
C GLU A 4 5.44 11.62 -26.22
N CYS A 5 4.24 11.09 -26.52
CA CYS A 5 3.43 10.41 -25.49
C CYS A 5 4.08 9.11 -24.99
N CYS A 6 4.67 8.31 -25.88
CA CYS A 6 5.43 7.11 -25.46
C CYS A 6 6.65 7.48 -24.62
N ASP A 7 7.42 8.48 -25.03
CA ASP A 7 8.62 8.93 -24.32
C ASP A 7 8.26 9.46 -22.90
N LEU A 8 7.13 10.16 -22.75
CA LEU A 8 6.62 10.63 -21.46
C LEU A 8 6.14 9.47 -20.56
N LEU A 9 5.48 8.46 -21.14
CA LEU A 9 5.04 7.27 -20.41
C LEU A 9 6.24 6.44 -19.94
N GLU A 10 7.26 6.28 -20.78
CA GLU A 10 8.51 5.60 -20.42
C GLU A 10 9.26 6.35 -19.32
N GLN A 11 9.36 7.68 -19.41
CA GLN A 11 9.99 8.50 -18.36
C GLN A 11 9.25 8.43 -17.02
N LYS A 12 7.91 8.43 -17.03
CA LYS A 12 7.11 8.24 -15.82
C LYS A 12 7.33 6.86 -15.21
N LYS A 13 7.31 5.80 -16.02
CA LYS A 13 7.61 4.44 -15.56
C LYS A 13 9.02 4.32 -15.00
N LEU A 14 10.00 4.99 -15.62
CA LEU A 14 11.39 5.01 -15.13
C LEU A 14 11.52 5.72 -13.78
N LYS A 15 10.74 6.79 -13.54
CA LYS A 15 10.74 7.51 -12.26
C LYS A 15 10.09 6.70 -11.15
N VAL A 16 8.94 6.08 -11.41
CA VAL A 16 8.24 5.21 -10.45
C VAL A 16 9.18 4.08 -9.99
N ALA A 17 9.74 3.34 -10.96
CA ALA A 17 10.72 2.28 -10.73
C ALA A 17 11.99 2.71 -9.97
N PHE A 18 12.27 4.01 -9.91
CA PHE A 18 13.42 4.54 -9.17
C PHE A 18 13.08 4.68 -7.68
N VAL A 19 11.90 5.17 -7.33
CA VAL A 19 11.49 5.42 -5.94
C VAL A 19 11.30 4.11 -5.17
N GLU A 20 10.64 3.11 -5.76
CA GLU A 20 10.49 1.83 -5.04
C GLU A 20 11.83 1.13 -4.82
N LYS A 21 12.75 1.27 -5.79
CA LYS A 21 14.11 0.77 -5.64
C LYS A 21 14.82 1.45 -4.48
N GLU A 22 14.77 2.78 -4.38
CA GLU A 22 15.38 3.53 -3.28
C GLU A 22 14.79 3.11 -1.93
N CYS A 23 13.46 2.92 -1.86
CA CYS A 23 12.82 2.41 -0.65
C CYS A 23 13.30 1.00 -0.30
N CYS A 24 13.44 0.10 -1.27
CA CYS A 24 13.98 -1.24 -1.04
C CYS A 24 15.42 -1.20 -0.56
N ASP A 25 16.28 -0.40 -1.21
CA ASP A 25 17.68 -0.20 -0.82
C ASP A 25 17.78 0.33 0.62
N LEU A 26 16.89 1.24 1.02
CA LEU A 26 16.85 1.77 2.39
C LEU A 26 16.46 0.68 3.41
N LEU A 27 15.43 -0.12 3.12
CA LEU A 27 15.03 -1.24 3.96
C LEU A 27 16.17 -2.24 4.13
N GLU A 28 16.90 -2.56 3.06
CA GLU A 28 18.10 -3.41 3.11
C GLU A 28 19.18 -2.84 4.03
N GLN A 29 19.53 -1.56 3.81
CA GLN A 29 20.57 -0.87 4.57
C GLN A 29 20.27 -0.87 6.07
N LYS A 30 18.99 -0.69 6.42
CA LYS A 30 18.50 -0.65 7.80
C LYS A 30 18.15 -2.04 8.36
N LYS A 31 18.19 -3.09 7.52
CA LYS A 31 17.76 -4.47 7.82
C LYS A 31 16.32 -4.54 8.31
N LEU A 32 15.45 -3.71 7.72
CA LEU A 32 14.03 -3.67 8.02
C LEU A 32 13.26 -4.59 7.07
N LYS A 33 12.25 -5.26 7.63
CA LYS A 33 11.33 -6.12 6.89
C LYS A 33 9.96 -5.48 6.74
N VAL A 34 9.33 -5.67 5.58
CA VAL A 34 7.99 -5.20 5.26
C VAL A 34 7.07 -6.37 4.87
N ALA A 35 5.79 -6.26 5.24
CA ALA A 35 4.71 -7.08 4.70
C ALA A 35 3.52 -6.22 4.29
N PHE A 36 2.76 -6.69 3.29
CA PHE A 36 1.62 -5.95 2.75
C PHE A 36 0.28 -6.63 3.06
N VAL A 37 -0.73 -5.86 3.46
CA VAL A 37 -2.13 -6.31 3.56
C VAL A 37 -2.96 -5.56 2.52
N GLU A 38 -3.27 -6.24 1.42
CA GLU A 38 -3.73 -5.60 0.18
C GLU A 38 -5.20 -5.89 -0.10
N SER A 39 -5.99 -4.84 -0.30
CA SER A 39 -7.33 -4.93 -0.90
C SER A 39 -7.27 -4.36 -2.32
N ALA A 40 -7.35 -3.03 -2.47
CA ALA A 40 -7.47 -2.41 -3.80
C ALA A 40 -6.31 -2.72 -4.75
N SER A 41 -5.09 -2.83 -4.22
CA SER A 41 -3.88 -3.16 -4.99
C SER A 41 -3.76 -4.65 -5.35
N SER A 42 -4.49 -5.54 -4.69
CA SER A 42 -4.62 -6.96 -5.08
C SER A 42 -3.30 -7.73 -5.29
N GLY A 43 -2.25 -7.41 -4.52
CA GLY A 43 -0.93 -8.05 -4.64
C GLY A 43 0.05 -7.23 -5.47
N TYR A 44 -0.39 -6.10 -6.05
CA TYR A 44 0.46 -5.23 -6.85
C TYR A 44 1.65 -4.69 -6.05
N LEU A 45 1.43 -4.24 -4.81
CA LEU A 45 2.51 -3.69 -3.97
C LEU A 45 3.57 -4.74 -3.69
N SER A 46 3.13 -5.92 -3.25
CA SER A 46 4.03 -7.07 -3.03
C SER A 46 4.80 -7.42 -4.31
N SER A 47 4.11 -7.40 -5.46
CA SER A 47 4.74 -7.70 -6.75
C SER A 47 5.81 -6.68 -7.14
N GLN A 48 5.56 -5.38 -6.97
CA GLN A 48 6.53 -4.33 -7.32
C GLN A 48 7.78 -4.42 -6.44
N PHE A 49 7.59 -4.59 -5.12
CA PHE A 49 8.72 -4.75 -4.21
C PHE A 49 9.51 -6.03 -4.53
N SER A 50 8.86 -7.12 -4.95
CA SER A 50 9.56 -8.38 -5.27
C SER A 50 10.52 -8.33 -6.47
N LEU A 51 10.50 -7.25 -7.28
CA LEU A 51 11.34 -7.14 -8.48
C LEU A 51 12.79 -6.76 -8.19
N TYR A 52 13.10 -6.24 -7.00
CA TYR A 52 14.42 -5.72 -6.67
C TYR A 52 15.35 -6.79 -6.11
N LYS A 53 16.66 -6.63 -6.34
CA LYS A 53 17.64 -7.72 -6.29
C LYS A 53 17.76 -8.41 -4.93
N GLU A 54 17.64 -7.69 -3.83
CA GLU A 54 17.68 -8.28 -2.48
C GLU A 54 16.28 -8.40 -1.86
N CYS A 55 15.22 -8.24 -2.66
CA CYS A 55 13.85 -8.52 -2.25
C CYS A 55 13.63 -10.03 -2.17
N GLY A 56 13.52 -10.50 -0.93
CA GLY A 56 13.35 -11.89 -0.52
C GLY A 56 13.16 -11.92 1.00
N ALA A 57 13.60 -13.01 1.66
CA ALA A 57 13.49 -13.15 3.12
C ALA A 57 14.20 -12.04 3.93
N GLN A 58 15.01 -11.20 3.27
CA GLN A 58 15.73 -10.07 3.85
C GLN A 58 14.85 -8.83 4.06
N ILE A 59 13.86 -8.58 3.18
CA ILE A 59 13.05 -7.36 3.19
C ILE A 59 11.57 -7.71 3.12
N LEU A 60 11.13 -8.39 2.06
CA LEU A 60 9.72 -8.67 1.82
C LEU A 60 9.34 -10.01 2.43
N LEU A 61 8.63 -9.98 3.56
CA LEU A 61 8.12 -11.19 4.21
C LEU A 61 6.97 -11.83 3.43
N GLY A 62 6.26 -11.02 2.64
CA GLY A 62 5.15 -11.45 1.80
C GLY A 62 3.98 -10.47 1.88
N GLY A 63 2.80 -10.94 1.50
CA GLY A 63 1.59 -10.17 1.60
C GLY A 63 0.35 -11.04 1.69
N LEU A 64 -0.73 -10.43 2.18
CA LEU A 64 -2.06 -11.04 2.23
C LEU A 64 -3.02 -10.20 1.40
N VAL A 65 -3.61 -10.81 0.37
CA VAL A 65 -4.63 -10.18 -0.44
C VAL A 65 -6.01 -10.50 0.12
N CYS A 66 -6.76 -9.47 0.51
CA CYS A 66 -8.10 -9.57 1.08
C CYS A 66 -9.05 -8.54 0.46
N TYR A 67 -9.48 -8.81 -0.77
CA TYR A 67 -10.35 -7.91 -1.53
C TYR A 67 -11.78 -7.84 -0.97
N ASP A 68 -12.37 -9.00 -0.66
CA ASP A 68 -13.76 -9.11 -0.20
C ASP A 68 -13.93 -8.64 1.26
N ALA A 69 -15.01 -7.92 1.55
CA ALA A 69 -15.29 -7.40 2.88
C ALA A 69 -15.54 -8.52 3.91
N ASN A 70 -16.18 -9.64 3.52
CA ASN A 70 -16.41 -10.76 4.42
C ASN A 70 -15.12 -11.47 4.79
N LEU A 71 -14.15 -11.51 3.88
CA LEU A 71 -12.81 -12.04 4.18
C LEU A 71 -12.05 -11.14 5.17
N LYS A 72 -12.24 -9.81 5.11
CA LYS A 72 -11.65 -8.89 6.09
C LYS A 72 -12.14 -9.22 7.51
N MET A 73 -13.40 -9.63 7.65
CA MET A 73 -13.97 -10.00 8.95
C MET A 73 -13.56 -11.40 9.39
N SER A 74 -13.69 -12.38 8.50
CA SER A 74 -13.48 -13.79 8.85
C SER A 74 -12.01 -14.20 8.98
N ILE A 75 -11.12 -13.62 8.17
CA ILE A 75 -9.68 -13.94 8.18
C ILE A 75 -8.92 -12.91 9.01
N LEU A 76 -9.21 -11.62 8.80
CA LEU A 76 -8.47 -10.53 9.43
C LEU A 76 -9.16 -9.96 10.68
N GLY A 77 -10.28 -10.54 11.10
CA GLY A 77 -10.93 -10.16 12.36
C GLY A 77 -11.39 -8.70 12.40
N VAL A 78 -11.55 -8.05 11.25
CA VAL A 78 -12.09 -6.67 11.21
C VAL A 78 -13.51 -6.71 11.79
N PRO A 79 -13.81 -5.89 12.82
CA PRO A 79 -15.15 -5.83 13.38
C PRO A 79 -16.21 -5.42 12.35
N GLN A 80 -17.35 -6.13 12.34
CA GLN A 80 -18.46 -5.85 11.42
C GLN A 80 -18.99 -4.41 11.58
N ASP A 81 -19.04 -3.90 12.81
CA ASP A 81 -19.50 -2.55 13.12
C ASP A 81 -18.61 -1.45 12.51
N LEU A 82 -17.30 -1.69 12.34
CA LEU A 82 -16.43 -0.78 11.59
C LEU A 82 -16.82 -0.76 10.11
N ILE A 83 -17.06 -1.92 9.51
CA ILE A 83 -17.46 -2.01 8.09
C ILE A 83 -18.82 -1.36 7.88
N ASP A 84 -19.79 -1.61 8.76
CA ASP A 84 -21.14 -1.06 8.63
C ASP A 84 -21.14 0.48 8.78
N LYS A 85 -20.30 1.00 9.67
CA LYS A 85 -20.24 2.44 9.98
C LYS A 85 -19.41 3.23 8.96
N TYR A 86 -18.27 2.68 8.52
CA TYR A 86 -17.28 3.42 7.76
C TYR A 86 -17.08 2.90 6.33
N SER A 87 -17.62 1.73 6.00
CA SER A 87 -17.36 0.93 4.78
C SER A 87 -15.97 0.29 4.71
N PRO A 88 -15.76 -0.75 3.86
CA PRO A 88 -14.47 -1.42 3.70
C PRO A 88 -13.34 -0.52 3.17
N GLU A 89 -13.70 0.54 2.43
CA GLU A 89 -12.77 1.54 1.90
C GLU A 89 -12.75 2.78 2.80
N SER A 90 -12.15 2.65 3.99
CA SER A 90 -12.10 3.70 5.03
C SER A 90 -10.80 3.66 5.81
N PRO A 91 -10.37 4.77 6.43
CA PRO A 91 -9.15 4.78 7.23
C PRO A 91 -9.25 3.85 8.45
N GLU A 92 -10.44 3.75 9.07
CA GLU A 92 -10.66 2.90 10.24
C GLU A 92 -10.46 1.42 9.91
N VAL A 93 -10.99 0.96 8.77
CA VAL A 93 -10.79 -0.42 8.32
C VAL A 93 -9.32 -0.64 7.94
N THR A 94 -8.67 0.29 7.22
CA THR A 94 -7.25 0.16 6.85
C THR A 94 -6.34 0.05 8.07
N ASN A 95 -6.59 0.84 9.11
CA ASN A 95 -5.82 0.80 10.35
C ASN A 95 -5.98 -0.57 11.05
N ALA A 96 -7.22 -1.10 11.12
CA ALA A 96 -7.48 -2.43 11.65
C ALA A 96 -6.77 -3.54 10.85
N LEU A 97 -6.67 -3.38 9.53
CA LEU A 97 -5.91 -4.29 8.65
C LEU A 97 -4.41 -4.22 8.95
N ALA A 98 -3.83 -3.03 9.15
CA ALA A 98 -2.42 -2.88 9.49
C ALA A 98 -2.07 -3.49 10.86
N ILE A 99 -2.89 -3.22 11.88
CA ILE A 99 -2.75 -3.80 13.23
C ILE A 99 -2.85 -5.33 13.17
N THR A 100 -3.78 -5.87 12.39
CA THR A 100 -3.90 -7.33 12.25
C THR A 100 -2.74 -7.91 11.45
N GLY A 101 -2.29 -7.22 10.40
CA GLY A 101 -1.10 -7.60 9.64
C GLY A 101 0.13 -7.76 10.55
N GLN A 102 0.32 -6.88 11.53
CA GLN A 102 1.41 -7.00 12.49
C GLN A 102 1.35 -8.31 13.30
N LYS A 103 0.15 -8.77 13.65
CA LYS A 103 -0.04 -10.02 14.39
C LYS A 103 0.26 -11.25 13.54
N LEU A 104 0.02 -11.15 12.23
CA LEU A 104 0.25 -12.22 11.25
C LEU A 104 1.71 -12.29 10.82
N PHE A 105 2.35 -11.15 10.61
CA PHE A 105 3.74 -11.02 10.19
C PHE A 105 4.59 -10.47 11.35
N GLN A 106 4.78 -11.27 12.39
CA GLN A 106 5.45 -10.84 13.63
C GLN A 106 6.91 -10.40 13.45
N GLU A 107 7.56 -10.84 12.38
CA GLU A 107 8.91 -10.42 12.01
C GLU A 107 8.96 -9.15 11.16
N ALA A 108 7.81 -8.58 10.78
CA ALA A 108 7.77 -7.36 9.99
C ALA A 108 8.06 -6.15 10.88
N ASP A 109 8.99 -5.31 10.45
CA ASP A 109 9.20 -3.99 11.04
C ASP A 109 8.15 -2.99 10.54
N LEU A 110 7.73 -3.14 9.28
CA LEU A 110 6.66 -2.36 8.66
C LEU A 110 5.51 -3.26 8.17
N ILE A 111 4.27 -2.86 8.45
CA ILE A 111 3.08 -3.39 7.78
C ILE A 111 2.43 -2.28 7.00
N VAL A 112 2.21 -2.50 5.71
CA VAL A 112 1.47 -1.55 4.88
C VAL A 112 0.13 -2.17 4.50
N ALA A 113 -0.95 -1.62 5.05
CA ALA A 113 -2.30 -1.97 4.65
C ALA A 113 -2.84 -0.97 3.63
N CYS A 114 -3.54 -1.47 2.61
CA CYS A 114 -4.12 -0.65 1.55
C CYS A 114 -5.52 -1.11 1.17
N THR A 115 -6.47 -0.17 1.20
CA THR A 115 -7.83 -0.31 0.64
C THR A 115 -8.18 0.92 -0.19
N GLY A 116 -9.26 0.85 -0.97
CA GLY A 116 -9.62 1.96 -1.84
C GLY A 116 -10.46 1.57 -3.04
N LEU A 117 -10.73 2.56 -3.87
CA LEU A 117 -11.62 2.49 -5.01
C LEU A 117 -10.81 2.57 -6.31
N LEU A 118 -10.20 1.45 -6.70
CA LEU A 118 -9.41 1.38 -7.93
C LEU A 118 -10.26 1.59 -9.20
N LYS A 119 -11.53 1.18 -9.14
CA LYS A 119 -12.54 1.22 -10.20
C LYS A 119 -13.92 1.59 -9.62
N PRO A 120 -14.91 2.00 -10.45
CA PRO A 120 -16.26 2.31 -9.98
C PRO A 120 -16.92 1.18 -9.19
N GLY A 121 -17.74 1.55 -8.20
CA GLY A 121 -18.47 0.63 -7.33
C GLY A 121 -18.01 0.64 -5.87
N GLY A 122 -18.25 -0.46 -5.15
CA GLY A 122 -17.94 -0.55 -3.73
C GLY A 122 -18.70 0.51 -2.92
N SER A 123 -17.98 1.25 -2.09
CA SER A 123 -18.53 2.35 -1.28
C SER A 123 -18.31 3.76 -1.88
N GLU A 124 -18.14 3.83 -3.20
CA GLU A 124 -17.99 5.10 -3.92
C GLU A 124 -19.12 6.09 -3.58
N CYS A 125 -18.74 7.34 -3.28
CA CYS A 125 -19.65 8.45 -3.10
C CYS A 125 -18.99 9.77 -3.55
N LYS A 126 -19.71 10.88 -3.50
CA LYS A 126 -19.19 12.20 -3.92
C LYS A 126 -17.92 12.61 -3.15
N GLU A 127 -17.86 12.28 -1.87
CA GLU A 127 -16.76 12.61 -0.97
C GLU A 127 -15.61 11.59 -1.06
N LYS A 128 -15.85 10.43 -1.67
CA LYS A 128 -14.92 9.32 -1.84
C LYS A 128 -15.08 8.74 -3.25
N PRO A 129 -14.63 9.46 -4.29
CA PRO A 129 -14.74 9.02 -5.68
C PRO A 129 -13.71 7.91 -6.01
N VAL A 130 -13.86 7.28 -7.17
CA VAL A 130 -12.83 6.39 -7.75
C VAL A 130 -11.47 7.09 -7.79
N GLY A 131 -10.43 6.35 -7.46
CA GLY A 131 -9.09 6.87 -7.23
C GLY A 131 -8.81 7.21 -5.76
N THR A 132 -9.81 7.12 -4.88
CA THR A 132 -9.56 7.26 -3.44
C THR A 132 -8.90 6.00 -2.89
N PHE A 133 -7.74 6.15 -2.25
CA PHE A 133 -7.06 5.10 -1.51
C PHE A 133 -6.83 5.51 -0.06
N PHE A 134 -6.91 4.54 0.83
CA PHE A 134 -6.50 4.65 2.22
C PHE A 134 -5.36 3.68 2.46
N VAL A 135 -4.29 4.21 3.02
CA VAL A 135 -3.09 3.45 3.38
C VAL A 135 -2.83 3.63 4.87
N SER A 136 -2.47 2.56 5.55
CA SER A 136 -2.00 2.61 6.93
C SER A 136 -0.66 1.90 7.00
N VAL A 137 0.36 2.59 7.48
CA VAL A 137 1.69 2.04 7.73
C VAL A 137 1.83 1.83 9.23
N PHE A 138 1.93 0.58 9.68
CA PHE A 138 2.33 0.26 11.04
C PHE A 138 3.86 0.21 11.10
N TYR A 139 4.46 1.04 11.97
CA TYR A 139 5.90 1.08 12.20
C TYR A 139 6.18 1.49 13.64
N GLU A 140 7.11 0.79 14.31
CA GLU A 140 7.51 1.03 15.71
C GLU A 140 6.34 1.14 16.71
N GLY A 141 5.34 0.26 16.58
CA GLY A 141 4.20 0.22 17.52
C GLY A 141 3.13 1.28 17.26
N GLN A 142 3.25 2.07 16.18
CA GLN A 142 2.32 3.13 15.82
C GLN A 142 1.82 2.95 14.39
N THR A 143 0.61 3.45 14.12
CA THR A 143 0.02 3.50 12.78
C THR A 143 0.08 4.92 12.22
N TYR A 144 0.48 5.03 10.96
CA TYR A 144 0.52 6.27 10.19
C TYR A 144 -0.44 6.15 9.02
N ASP A 145 -1.49 6.98 9.03
CA ASP A 145 -2.62 6.84 8.10
C ASP A 145 -2.57 7.92 7.01
N TYR A 146 -2.76 7.49 5.77
CA TYR A 146 -2.70 8.34 4.59
C TYR A 146 -3.95 8.16 3.73
N ARG A 147 -4.35 9.25 3.07
CA ARG A 147 -5.44 9.27 2.11
C ARG A 147 -4.96 9.89 0.81
N TYR A 148 -5.15 9.19 -0.29
CA TYR A 148 -4.81 9.65 -1.62
C TYR A 148 -6.06 9.75 -2.49
N LEU A 149 -6.04 10.70 -3.42
CA LEU A 149 -6.96 10.77 -4.55
C LEU A 149 -6.12 10.80 -5.82
N ILE A 150 -6.16 9.71 -6.59
CA ILE A 150 -5.27 9.48 -7.72
C ILE A 150 -6.09 9.33 -9.01
N ASP A 151 -5.83 10.23 -9.95
CA ASP A 151 -6.41 10.19 -11.29
C ASP A 151 -5.66 9.21 -12.21
N GLY A 152 -6.30 8.84 -13.32
CA GLY A 152 -5.72 7.96 -14.34
C GLY A 152 -6.47 6.63 -14.51
N THR A 153 -5.88 5.76 -15.32
CA THR A 153 -6.32 4.37 -15.47
C THR A 153 -6.04 3.56 -14.19
N PRO A 154 -6.67 2.39 -14.00
CA PRO A 154 -6.35 1.53 -12.87
C PRO A 154 -4.85 1.21 -12.72
N GLU A 155 -4.15 0.92 -13.82
CA GLU A 155 -2.70 0.64 -13.78
C GLU A 155 -1.91 1.87 -13.33
N GLU A 156 -2.16 3.04 -13.93
CA GLU A 156 -1.50 4.29 -13.55
C GLU A 156 -1.75 4.66 -12.07
N ARG A 157 -2.95 4.40 -11.56
CA ARG A 157 -3.26 4.62 -10.14
C ARG A 157 -2.43 3.73 -9.23
N LEU A 158 -2.21 2.47 -9.60
CA LEU A 158 -1.40 1.54 -8.81
C LEU A 158 0.08 1.93 -8.84
N ASP A 159 0.59 2.35 -10.00
CA ASP A 159 1.96 2.87 -10.12
C ASP A 159 2.18 4.07 -9.20
N ILE A 160 1.31 5.09 -9.30
CA ILE A 160 1.42 6.30 -8.47
C ILE A 160 1.21 5.98 -6.99
N LEU A 161 0.26 5.09 -6.66
CA LEU A 161 0.04 4.67 -5.27
C LEU A 161 1.27 3.98 -4.69
N THR A 162 1.95 3.14 -5.47
CA THR A 162 3.17 2.44 -5.04
C THR A 162 4.30 3.43 -4.80
N GLU A 163 4.52 4.39 -5.70
CA GLU A 163 5.48 5.49 -5.53
C GLU A 163 5.19 6.28 -4.23
N GLN A 164 3.93 6.69 -4.01
CA GLN A 164 3.53 7.44 -2.82
C GLN A 164 3.74 6.64 -1.52
N ILE A 165 3.47 5.34 -1.53
CA ILE A 165 3.69 4.46 -0.37
C ILE A 165 5.18 4.35 -0.07
N ALA A 166 6.01 4.12 -1.10
CA ALA A 166 7.46 4.03 -0.95
C ALA A 166 8.05 5.33 -0.39
N ASP A 167 7.63 6.49 -0.90
CA ASP A 167 8.03 7.80 -0.36
C ASP A 167 7.69 7.93 1.14
N GLN A 168 6.44 7.61 1.52
CA GLN A 168 6.02 7.70 2.93
C GLN A 168 6.78 6.74 3.84
N MET A 169 7.10 5.54 3.37
CA MET A 169 7.92 4.60 4.13
C MET A 169 9.33 5.17 4.38
N MET A 170 9.96 5.74 3.35
CA MET A 170 11.28 6.36 3.49
C MET A 170 11.26 7.54 4.47
N ASP A 171 10.28 8.45 4.34
CA ASP A 171 10.10 9.59 5.25
C ASP A 171 9.94 9.14 6.72
N LEU A 172 9.17 8.08 6.96
CA LEU A 172 8.98 7.52 8.30
C LEU A 172 10.26 6.91 8.88
N ILE A 173 11.02 6.17 8.08
CA ILE A 173 12.28 5.54 8.51
C ILE A 173 13.35 6.61 8.81
N ASP A 174 13.43 7.64 7.99
CA ASP A 174 14.47 8.68 8.13
C ASP A 174 14.14 9.68 9.23
N SER A 175 12.87 10.08 9.40
CA SER A 175 12.45 11.02 10.45
C SER A 175 12.69 10.50 11.89
N LYS A 176 12.90 9.18 12.05
CA LYS A 176 13.20 8.53 13.32
C LYS A 176 14.68 8.18 13.52
N THR A 177 15.49 8.33 12.47
CA THR A 177 16.95 8.17 12.56
C THR A 177 17.64 9.46 13.05
N ALA A 178 16.94 10.61 13.05
CA ALA A 178 17.45 11.92 13.43
C ALA A 178 17.44 12.21 14.94
#